data_AF-A0AAD9Q3T4-F1
#
_entry.id   AF-A0AAD9Q3T4-F1
#
_cell.length_a   1.000
_cell.length_b   1.000
_cell.length_c   1.000
_cell.angle_alpha   90.00
_cell.angle_beta   90.00
_cell.angle_gamma   90.00
#
_symmetry.space_group_name_H-M   'P 1'
#
loop_
_entity.id
_entity.type
_entity.pdbx_description
1 polymer ?
#
loop_
_entity_poly.entity_id
_entity_poly.type
_entity_poly.pdbx_seq_one_letter_code
_entity_poly.pdbx_strand_id
1 'polypeptide(L)'
;MEIPEQDTLLRQTSSASVAEESVEVYFTGKNHWVCSSSIGGYVLVYDSVASRDLTSSTKVQLSECYKSLAMEKKLEVDLPPAQIQRGGVDCGLFAHAFPCDLASGNDPSEIAYCQSGMR
;
A
#
# COMPACT_ATOMS: atom_id res chain seq x y z
N MET A 1 24.28 3.91 -18.50
CA MET A 1 23.62 4.43 -17.29
C MET A 1 22.16 4.06 -17.47
N GLU A 2 21.83 2.83 -17.10
CA GLU A 2 20.49 2.28 -17.25
C GLU A 2 19.66 2.76 -16.05
N ILE A 3 18.52 3.37 -16.35
CA ILE A 3 17.50 3.73 -15.37
C ILE A 3 16.87 2.40 -14.94
N PRO A 4 16.78 2.05 -13.64
CA PRO A 4 16.11 0.83 -13.26
C PRO A 4 14.61 1.00 -13.53
N GLU A 5 14.08 0.20 -14.45
CA GLU A 5 12.62 0.00 -14.57
C GLU A 5 12.12 -0.52 -13.22
N GLN A 6 11.32 0.30 -12.55
CA GLN A 6 10.61 -0.08 -11.34
C GLN A 6 9.49 -1.04 -11.74
N ASP A 7 9.72 -2.32 -11.52
CA ASP A 7 8.72 -3.39 -11.65
C ASP A 7 7.59 -3.18 -10.62
N THR A 8 6.61 -2.33 -10.93
CA THR A 8 5.34 -2.25 -10.18
C THR A 8 4.47 -3.44 -10.56
N LEU A 9 4.90 -4.65 -10.18
CA LEU A 9 4.19 -5.88 -10.51
C LEU A 9 2.97 -6.02 -9.59
N LEU A 10 1.75 -5.94 -10.14
CA LEU A 10 0.51 -6.31 -9.46
C LEU A 10 0.56 -7.80 -9.06
N ARG A 11 1.01 -8.11 -7.83
CA ARG A 11 1.17 -9.48 -7.35
C ARG A 11 -0.15 -10.03 -6.80
N GLN A 12 -1.01 -10.48 -7.70
CA GLN A 12 -2.12 -11.35 -7.34
C GLN A 12 -1.59 -12.78 -7.11
N THR A 13 -1.60 -13.22 -5.85
CA THR A 13 -1.62 -14.64 -5.39
C THR A 13 -0.31 -15.39 -5.07
N SER A 14 0.87 -14.75 -5.09
CA SER A 14 2.01 -15.28 -4.31
C SER A 14 2.94 -14.16 -3.83
N SER A 15 2.92 -13.88 -2.53
CA SER A 15 3.80 -12.88 -1.93
C SER A 15 5.21 -13.46 -1.76
N ALA A 16 6.09 -13.26 -2.75
CA ALA A 16 7.51 -13.38 -2.46
C ALA A 16 7.91 -12.25 -1.51
N SER A 17 8.79 -12.52 -0.55
CA SER A 17 9.27 -11.49 0.36
C SER A 17 10.07 -10.43 -0.38
N VAL A 18 9.91 -9.18 0.04
CA VAL A 18 10.70 -8.06 -0.47
C VAL A 18 11.98 -7.91 0.34
N ALA A 19 13.10 -7.73 -0.36
CA ALA A 19 14.43 -7.60 0.23
C ALA A 19 14.89 -6.14 0.38
N GLU A 20 14.18 -5.21 -0.29
CA GLU A 20 14.44 -3.77 -0.29
C GLU A 20 13.13 -3.01 -0.04
N GLU A 21 13.22 -1.68 0.06
CA GLU A 21 12.03 -0.82 0.14
C GLU A 21 11.10 -1.08 -1.05
N SER A 22 9.81 -1.24 -0.77
CA SER A 22 8.82 -1.58 -1.80
C SER A 22 7.46 -0.96 -1.50
N VAL A 23 6.67 -0.86 -2.55
CA VAL A 23 5.27 -0.43 -2.51
C VAL A 23 4.41 -1.53 -3.08
N GLU A 24 3.38 -1.93 -2.35
CA GLU A 24 2.60 -3.13 -2.65
C GLU A 24 1.10 -2.83 -2.54
N VAL A 25 0.30 -3.49 -3.38
CA VAL A 25 -1.16 -3.32 -3.40
C VAL A 25 -1.84 -4.63 -3.01
N TYR A 26 -2.77 -4.57 -2.05
CA TYR A 26 -3.39 -5.75 -1.47
C TYR A 26 -4.89 -5.73 -1.62
N PHE A 27 -5.45 -6.92 -1.89
CA PHE A 27 -6.86 -7.18 -1.69
C PHE A 27 -7.09 -7.70 -0.27
N THR A 28 -7.90 -6.99 0.51
CA THR A 28 -8.16 -7.29 1.93
C THR A 28 -9.04 -8.53 2.16
N GLY A 29 -9.58 -9.13 1.10
CA GLY A 29 -10.56 -10.22 1.15
C GLY A 29 -12.01 -9.75 1.38
N LYS A 30 -12.25 -8.44 1.52
CA LYS A 30 -13.58 -7.84 1.78
C LYS A 30 -14.04 -6.87 0.69
N ASN A 31 -13.77 -7.19 -0.58
CA ASN A 31 -14.04 -6.30 -1.71
C ASN A 31 -13.42 -4.89 -1.53
N HIS A 32 -12.22 -4.85 -0.97
CA HIS A 32 -11.53 -3.63 -0.61
C HIS A 32 -10.03 -3.76 -0.88
N TRP A 33 -9.45 -2.70 -1.45
CA TRP A 33 -8.05 -2.62 -1.86
C TRP A 33 -7.31 -1.56 -1.06
N VAL A 34 -6.08 -1.87 -0.66
CA VAL A 34 -5.19 -0.96 0.09
C VAL A 34 -3.80 -0.97 -0.52
N CYS A 35 -3.02 0.08 -0.26
CA CYS A 35 -1.61 0.17 -0.61
C CYS A 35 -0.78 0.08 0.67
N SER A 36 0.37 -0.60 0.64
CA SER A 36 1.39 -0.43 1.67
C SER A 36 2.73 -0.04 1.10
N SER A 37 3.58 0.51 1.96
CA SER A 37 4.93 0.94 1.63
C SER A 37 5.87 0.60 2.78
N SER A 38 7.09 0.16 2.48
CA SER A 38 8.19 0.04 3.45
C SER A 38 9.21 1.18 3.38
N ILE A 39 8.94 2.21 2.58
CA ILE A 39 9.82 3.37 2.40
C ILE A 39 10.03 4.09 3.74
N GLY A 40 11.28 4.38 4.09
CA GLY A 40 11.67 5.00 5.35
C GLY A 40 11.84 4.02 6.50
N GLY A 41 11.81 2.71 6.24
CA GLY A 41 12.05 1.66 7.24
C GLY A 41 10.84 1.31 8.12
N TYR A 42 9.66 1.85 7.81
CA TYR A 42 8.39 1.55 8.48
C TYR A 42 7.39 1.00 7.48
N VAL A 43 6.50 0.10 7.90
CA VAL A 43 5.41 -0.35 7.03
C VAL A 43 4.18 0.52 7.25
N LEU A 44 3.86 1.32 6.25
CA LEU A 44 2.68 2.17 6.22
C LEU A 44 1.61 1.53 5.34
N VAL A 45 0.35 1.55 5.78
CA VAL A 45 -0.80 1.10 4.97
C VAL A 45 -1.76 2.26 4.75
N TYR A 46 -1.92 2.63 3.48
CA TYR A 46 -2.82 3.67 3.02
C TYR A 46 -4.16 3.07 2.62
N ASP A 47 -5.23 3.57 3.24
CA ASP A 47 -6.59 3.06 3.09
C ASP A 47 -7.60 4.20 2.87
N SER A 48 -8.18 4.26 1.67
CA SER A 48 -9.20 5.26 1.30
C SER A 48 -10.58 4.99 1.90
N VAL A 49 -10.82 3.84 2.54
CA VAL A 49 -12.07 3.51 3.23
C VAL A 49 -11.98 3.80 4.74
N ALA A 50 -10.80 4.13 5.25
CA ALA A 50 -10.51 4.29 6.69
C ALA A 50 -10.98 3.08 7.52
N SER A 51 -10.56 1.88 7.14
CA SER A 51 -10.74 0.72 8.00
C SER A 51 -10.03 0.98 9.32
N ARG A 52 -10.76 0.90 10.43
CA ARG A 52 -10.19 1.11 11.78
C ARG A 52 -9.06 0.12 12.11
N ASP A 53 -9.08 -1.04 11.47
CA ASP A 53 -8.14 -2.13 11.66
C ASP A 53 -7.90 -2.88 10.35
N LEU A 54 -6.68 -3.40 10.19
CA LEU A 54 -6.35 -4.35 9.14
C LEU A 54 -7.01 -5.71 9.39
N THR A 55 -7.51 -6.35 8.33
CA THR A 55 -8.05 -7.70 8.43
C THR A 55 -6.93 -8.70 8.75
N SER A 56 -7.27 -9.85 9.35
CA SER A 56 -6.30 -10.92 9.59
C SER A 56 -5.60 -11.37 8.31
N SER A 57 -6.33 -11.39 7.18
CA SER A 57 -5.76 -11.72 5.87
C SER A 57 -4.71 -10.70 5.45
N THR A 58 -5.01 -9.41 5.58
CA THR A 58 -4.04 -8.34 5.25
C THR A 58 -2.81 -8.41 6.16
N LYS A 59 -2.98 -8.67 7.46
CA LYS A 59 -1.86 -8.82 8.40
C LYS A 59 -0.92 -9.98 8.01
N VAL A 60 -1.48 -11.11 7.58
CA VAL A 60 -0.70 -12.25 7.09
C VAL A 60 0.06 -11.86 5.82
N GLN A 61 -0.61 -11.26 4.84
CA GLN A 61 0.00 -10.82 3.58
C GLN A 61 1.17 -9.84 3.82
N LEU A 62 0.98 -8.84 4.68
CA LEU A 62 2.04 -7.89 5.06
C LEU A 62 3.20 -8.59 5.74
N SER A 63 2.92 -9.49 6.69
CA SER A 63 3.97 -10.23 7.39
C SER A 63 4.80 -11.10 6.46
N GLU A 64 4.18 -11.77 5.48
CA GLU A 64 4.87 -12.60 4.51
C GLU A 64 5.68 -11.78 3.50
N CYS A 65 5.15 -10.63 3.11
CA CYS A 65 5.79 -9.71 2.17
C CYS A 65 7.04 -9.07 2.80
N TYR A 66 6.91 -8.51 4.00
CA TYR A 66 7.97 -7.73 4.64
C TYR A 66 8.83 -8.53 5.63
N LYS A 67 8.66 -9.86 5.75
CA LYS A 67 9.44 -10.71 6.67
C LYS A 67 10.96 -10.56 6.53
N SER A 68 11.44 -10.27 5.33
CA SER A 68 12.87 -10.12 5.05
C SER A 68 13.42 -8.76 5.48
N LEU A 69 12.55 -7.74 5.62
CA LEU A 69 12.91 -6.41 6.14
C LEU A 69 12.81 -6.34 7.66
N ALA A 70 12.02 -7.23 8.29
CA ALA A 70 11.89 -7.33 9.73
C ALA A 70 13.17 -7.95 10.34
N MET A 71 14.20 -7.12 10.55
CA MET A 71 15.42 -7.51 11.27
C MET A 71 15.11 -7.76 12.76
N GLU A 72 14.72 -9.00 13.09
CA GLU A 72 14.42 -9.55 14.42
C GLU A 72 13.33 -8.84 15.26
N LYS A 73 12.89 -7.66 14.84
CA LYS A 73 11.84 -6.86 15.49
C LYS A 73 10.50 -7.11 14.84
N LYS A 74 9.45 -6.95 15.63
CA LYS A 74 8.07 -6.94 15.15
C LYS A 74 7.92 -5.83 14.10
N LEU A 75 7.40 -6.17 12.93
CA LEU A 75 7.00 -5.22 11.91
C LEU A 75 5.90 -4.33 12.50
N GLU A 76 6.23 -3.08 12.81
CA GLU A 76 5.23 -2.08 13.17
C GLU A 76 4.53 -1.61 11.90
N VAL A 77 3.19 -1.61 11.95
CA VAL A 77 2.34 -1.24 10.82
C VAL A 77 1.48 -0.07 11.25
N ASP A 78 1.66 1.05 10.57
CA ASP A 78 0.90 2.27 10.80
C ASP A 78 -0.12 2.51 9.68
N LEU A 79 -1.22 3.19 10.02
CA LEU A 79 -2.28 3.55 9.08
C LEU A 79 -2.39 5.08 9.01
N PRO A 80 -1.63 5.75 8.12
CA PRO A 80 -1.71 7.19 7.94
C PRO A 80 -3.12 7.64 7.49
N PRO A 81 -3.53 8.88 7.83
CA PRO A 81 -4.85 9.41 7.46
C PRO A 81 -4.90 9.84 5.98
N ALA A 82 -4.98 8.87 5.06
CA ALA A 82 -5.16 9.14 3.63
C ALA A 82 -6.53 9.74 3.31
N GLN A 83 -6.66 10.37 2.12
CA GLN A 83 -7.96 10.85 1.65
C GLN A 83 -9.00 9.71 1.59
N ILE A 84 -10.16 9.97 2.20
CA ILE A 84 -11.28 9.04 2.17
C ILE A 84 -12.06 9.18 0.87
N GLN A 85 -12.27 8.05 0.20
CA GLN A 85 -13.06 7.98 -1.02
C GLN A 85 -14.51 8.38 -0.77
N ARG A 86 -15.11 9.03 -1.76
CA ARG A 86 -16.55 9.26 -1.83
C ARG A 86 -17.23 8.02 -2.40
N GLY A 87 -18.12 7.38 -1.64
CA GLY A 87 -18.82 6.16 -2.05
C GLY A 87 -18.02 4.88 -1.77
N GLY A 88 -18.51 3.73 -2.22
CA GLY A 88 -17.99 2.41 -1.80
C GLY A 88 -17.12 1.66 -2.82
N VAL A 89 -16.92 2.18 -4.04
CA VAL A 89 -16.41 1.38 -5.17
C VAL A 89 -15.06 1.86 -5.72
N ASP A 90 -14.52 2.97 -5.22
CA ASP A 90 -13.32 3.59 -5.78
C ASP A 90 -12.02 3.20 -5.05
N CYS A 91 -12.07 2.26 -4.10
CA CYS A 91 -10.88 1.83 -3.35
C CYS A 91 -9.77 1.34 -4.28
N GLY A 92 -10.14 0.71 -5.40
CA GLY A 92 -9.21 0.35 -6.46
C GLY A 92 -8.49 1.56 -7.04
N LEU A 93 -9.17 2.67 -7.32
CA LEU A 93 -8.55 3.87 -7.88
C LEU A 93 -7.52 4.48 -6.91
N PHE A 94 -7.89 4.60 -5.63
CA PHE A 94 -6.98 5.11 -4.60
C PHE A 94 -5.80 4.17 -4.36
N ALA A 95 -6.03 2.86 -4.27
CA ALA A 95 -4.96 1.88 -4.10
C ALA A 95 -3.95 1.86 -5.26
N HIS A 96 -4.33 2.36 -6.45
CA HIS A 96 -3.41 2.54 -7.58
C HIS A 96 -2.77 3.93 -7.64
N ALA A 97 -3.44 4.96 -7.14
CA ALA A 97 -2.88 6.31 -7.09
C ALA A 97 -1.80 6.46 -6.00
N PHE A 98 -2.00 5.84 -4.83
CA PHE A 98 -1.05 5.90 -3.72
C PHE A 98 0.38 5.47 -4.12
N PRO A 99 0.58 4.34 -4.85
CA PRO A 99 1.90 4.00 -5.37
C PRO A 99 2.53 5.05 -6.29
N CYS A 100 1.75 5.73 -7.12
CA CYS A 100 2.27 6.76 -8.02
C CYS A 100 2.82 7.96 -7.24
N ASP A 101 2.12 8.37 -6.18
CA ASP A 101 2.57 9.46 -5.31
C ASP A 101 3.81 9.07 -4.51
N LEU A 102 3.83 7.86 -3.94
CA LEU A 102 5.00 7.32 -3.23
C LEU A 102 6.23 7.23 -4.14
N ALA A 103 6.06 6.75 -5.38
CA ALA A 103 7.14 6.70 -6.37
C ALA A 103 7.66 8.09 -6.77
N SER A 104 6.81 9.12 -6.62
CA SER A 104 7.18 10.53 -6.85
C SER A 104 7.76 11.20 -5.60
N GLY A 105 7.87 10.49 -4.47
CA GLY A 105 8.34 11.01 -3.20
C GLY A 105 7.31 11.85 -2.44
N ASN A 106 6.03 11.77 -2.81
CA ASN A 106 4.93 12.45 -2.13
C ASN A 106 4.29 11.51 -1.09
N ASP A 107 3.85 12.06 0.04
CA ASP A 107 3.05 11.32 1.03
C ASP A 107 1.57 11.33 0.63
N PRO A 108 0.93 10.17 0.37
CA PRO A 108 -0.49 10.09 0.04
C PRO A 108 -1.44 10.69 1.07
N SER A 109 -1.03 10.83 2.34
CA SER A 109 -1.83 11.49 3.39
C SER A 109 -1.88 13.01 3.25
N GLU A 110 -1.00 13.60 2.44
CA GLU A 110 -0.95 15.04 2.15
C GLU A 110 -1.61 15.41 0.82
N ILE A 111 -2.00 14.42 0.01
CA ILE A 111 -2.56 14.63 -1.32
C ILE A 111 -4.10 14.70 -1.30
N ALA A 112 -4.63 15.74 -1.94
CA ALA A 112 -6.05 15.89 -2.22
C ALA A 112 -6.37 15.41 -3.66
N TYR A 113 -6.79 14.16 -3.79
CA TYR A 113 -7.13 13.53 -5.07
C TYR A 113 -8.45 14.06 -5.64
N CYS A 114 -8.43 14.43 -6.92
CA CYS A 114 -9.63 14.68 -7.70
C CYS A 114 -10.30 13.35 -8.12
N GLN A 115 -11.06 12.74 -7.20
CA GLN A 115 -11.62 11.41 -7.39
C GLN A 115 -12.47 11.25 -8.66
N SER A 116 -13.20 12.28 -9.09
CA SER A 116 -13.95 12.24 -10.35
C SER A 116 -13.05 12.21 -11.58
N GLY A 117 -11.82 12.75 -11.48
CA GLY A 117 -10.82 12.73 -12.55
C GLY A 117 -9.92 11.50 -12.53
N MET A 118 -10.09 10.57 -11.57
CA MET A 118 -9.33 9.30 -11.49
C MET A 118 -10.01 8.15 -12.25
N ARG A 119 -11.26 8.32 -12.65
CA ARG A 119 -12.01 7.36 -13.49
C ARG A 119 -11.78 7.65 -14.97
#